data_AF-Q23H25-F1
#
_entry.id   AF-Q23H25-F1
#
_cell.length_a   1.000
_cell.length_b   1.000
_cell.length_c   1.000
_cell.angle_alpha   90.00
_cell.angle_beta   90.00
_cell.angle_gamma   90.00
#
_symmetry.space_group_name_H-M   'P 1'
#
loop_
_entity.id
_entity.type
_entity.pdbx_description
1 polymer ?
#
loop_
_entity_poly.entity_id
_entity_poly.type
_entity_poly.pdbx_seq_one_letter_code
_entity_poly.pdbx_strand_id
1 'polypeptide(L)'
;MSTSLKGITILEENQYTREVLTPECLQFVATLHRQFNSTRKALLRARKERAQLVDRGMALTYPPETKHIREGDWKVAPPPKDVERRWIELTGPPNPKLTINAMNSGADVFMADFEDALAPTWVNQVSGQKTLILANKKALQFNDKNKEYKLNPDSYTVLFVRPRGWHLEETHLVIDGEPCSASLFDFAVYFFHNVRLRLANGCGGIYYYLPKIEAYRECRLWNDVFVKAQQLFNLPIGTIRCTVLIETLGGGLEMEEFLYELRDHIVGLNAGRWDYIFSAIKMLKNNKAAILPDRSQVTMTVPFMRAYTNRLIQVCHKRGAHAIGGMSAFIPAKDKAQNEFAFNKITEDKTREVNDGFDGSWVAHPGMVKHARDIFEKYLKGKANQKQVLREDIKVTADDITNLTVEKPITENGVRQNINVAIQYTYYWITGTGAVGLHNLMEDAATAEISRSQLWQWIRYRCRTDSGVLINEALYRQISISFNKKRLIYNYFEIKFVELQEMKKQLNQDQLQPTKWLYKELLMLLTKQSLMKLSTISQQLKHIQFQITQMSLMLLLDFEKKINQLSQYFKTQMTFYKYKIFLQQISFILHTYLNNLSTYLHNSILLLKYDQFQIFFSQILFIK
;
A
#
# COMPACT_ATOMS: atom_id res chain seq x y z
N MET A 1 -23.08 -25.58 5.67
CA MET A 1 -23.79 -25.73 4.38
C MET A 1 -23.00 -24.95 3.34
N SER A 2 -22.45 -25.65 2.35
CA SER A 2 -21.62 -25.08 1.28
C SER A 2 -22.53 -24.45 0.22
N THR A 3 -22.77 -23.15 0.34
CA THR A 3 -23.30 -22.34 -0.77
C THR A 3 -22.13 -22.04 -1.70
N SER A 4 -21.83 -22.92 -2.65
CA SER A 4 -20.91 -22.58 -3.73
C SER A 4 -21.57 -21.47 -4.56
N LEU A 5 -21.24 -20.21 -4.28
CA LEU A 5 -21.67 -19.09 -5.11
C LEU A 5 -21.13 -19.32 -6.51
N LYS A 6 -22.03 -19.41 -7.49
CA LYS A 6 -21.67 -19.81 -8.86
C LYS A 6 -20.56 -18.90 -9.40
N GLY A 7 -19.44 -19.50 -9.78
CA GLY A 7 -18.31 -18.84 -10.41
C GLY A 7 -17.43 -18.00 -9.47
N ILE A 8 -17.55 -18.12 -8.15
CA ILE A 8 -16.70 -17.39 -7.20
C ILE A 8 -15.76 -18.37 -6.48
N THR A 9 -14.46 -18.09 -6.53
CA THR A 9 -13.43 -18.89 -5.85
C THR A 9 -12.52 -17.97 -5.05
N ILE A 10 -12.34 -18.28 -3.76
CA ILE A 10 -11.31 -17.68 -2.91
C ILE A 10 -10.10 -18.62 -2.92
N LEU A 11 -8.93 -18.10 -3.30
CA LEU A 11 -7.70 -18.91 -3.43
C LEU A 11 -6.92 -19.04 -2.11
N GLU A 12 -7.11 -18.10 -1.19
CA GLU A 12 -6.45 -18.09 0.11
C GLU A 12 -7.46 -17.70 1.19
N GLU A 13 -7.46 -18.41 2.33
CA GLU A 13 -8.28 -18.04 3.48
C GLU A 13 -7.38 -17.69 4.68
N ASN A 14 -7.78 -16.66 5.42
CA ASN A 14 -7.26 -16.36 6.75
C ASN A 14 -8.40 -16.36 7.78
N GLN A 15 -8.05 -16.22 9.06
CA GLN A 15 -9.01 -16.26 10.17
C GLN A 15 -10.17 -15.26 10.09
N TYR A 16 -10.03 -14.16 9.33
CA TYR A 16 -11.06 -13.13 9.17
C TYR A 16 -11.86 -13.27 7.87
N THR A 17 -11.40 -14.14 6.95
CA THR A 17 -11.93 -14.20 5.57
C THR A 17 -13.42 -14.52 5.56
N ARG A 18 -13.86 -15.54 6.29
CA ARG A 18 -15.28 -15.92 6.33
C ARG A 18 -16.17 -14.94 7.07
N GLU A 19 -15.61 -14.17 7.99
CA GLU A 19 -16.35 -13.12 8.71
C GLU A 19 -16.60 -11.91 7.82
N VAL A 20 -15.57 -11.48 7.07
CA VAL A 20 -15.63 -10.30 6.20
C VAL A 20 -16.30 -10.63 4.86
N LEU A 21 -16.03 -11.79 4.29
CA LEU A 21 -16.53 -12.20 2.98
C LEU A 21 -17.67 -13.21 3.15
N THR A 22 -18.77 -12.73 3.74
CA THR A 22 -20.02 -13.52 3.82
C THR A 22 -20.54 -13.82 2.42
N PRO A 23 -21.40 -14.86 2.23
CA PRO A 23 -21.92 -15.19 0.93
C PRO A 23 -22.63 -14.02 0.22
N GLU A 24 -23.37 -13.20 0.96
CA GLU A 24 -24.08 -12.03 0.43
C GLU A 24 -23.11 -10.92 0.00
N CYS A 25 -22.04 -10.70 0.78
CA CYS A 25 -20.97 -9.77 0.44
C CYS A 25 -20.27 -10.19 -0.85
N LEU A 26 -19.90 -11.46 -0.97
CA LEU A 26 -19.28 -12.02 -2.18
C LEU A 26 -20.20 -11.91 -3.40
N GLN A 27 -21.49 -12.17 -3.23
CA GLN A 27 -22.47 -12.02 -4.31
C GLN A 27 -22.57 -10.56 -4.77
N PHE A 28 -22.50 -9.59 -3.84
CA PHE A 28 -22.48 -8.18 -4.18
C PHE A 28 -21.20 -7.78 -4.94
N VAL A 29 -20.02 -8.20 -4.45
CA VAL A 29 -18.73 -8.00 -5.15
C VAL A 29 -18.79 -8.57 -6.57
N ALA A 30 -19.27 -9.80 -6.73
CA ALA A 30 -19.37 -10.45 -8.03
C ALA A 30 -20.38 -9.77 -8.96
N THR A 31 -21.47 -9.24 -8.43
CA THR A 31 -22.45 -8.47 -9.21
C THR A 31 -21.80 -7.23 -9.83
N LEU A 32 -21.06 -6.46 -9.02
CA LEU A 32 -20.35 -5.28 -9.52
C LEU A 32 -19.22 -5.67 -10.49
N HIS A 33 -18.47 -6.72 -10.18
CA HIS A 33 -17.41 -7.21 -11.06
C HIS A 33 -17.95 -7.57 -12.44
N ARG A 34 -18.97 -8.42 -12.51
CA ARG A 34 -19.59 -8.88 -13.76
C ARG A 34 -20.13 -7.72 -14.60
N GLN A 35 -20.67 -6.70 -13.94
CA GLN A 35 -21.24 -5.55 -14.64
C GLN A 35 -20.19 -4.57 -15.17
N PHE A 36 -19.10 -4.34 -14.44
CA PHE A 36 -18.22 -3.19 -14.67
C PHE A 36 -16.78 -3.53 -15.07
N ASN A 37 -16.32 -4.78 -14.89
CA ASN A 37 -14.93 -5.14 -15.15
C ASN A 37 -14.55 -5.02 -16.65
N SER A 38 -15.48 -5.29 -17.56
CA SER A 38 -15.26 -5.12 -19.00
C SER A 38 -14.99 -3.65 -19.37
N THR A 39 -15.80 -2.72 -18.85
CA THR A 39 -15.61 -1.27 -18.99
C THR A 39 -14.29 -0.82 -18.37
N ARG A 40 -13.96 -1.29 -17.15
CA ARG A 40 -12.65 -1.04 -16.51
C ARG A 40 -11.50 -1.44 -17.43
N LYS A 41 -11.49 -2.67 -17.95
CA LYS A 41 -10.46 -3.17 -18.86
C LYS A 41 -10.38 -2.35 -20.15
N ALA A 42 -11.52 -1.90 -20.69
CA ALA A 42 -11.55 -1.02 -21.85
C ALA A 42 -10.90 0.35 -21.57
N LEU A 43 -11.18 0.97 -20.42
CA LEU A 43 -10.55 2.23 -20.01
C LEU A 43 -9.04 2.09 -19.78
N LEU A 44 -8.60 0.97 -19.19
CA LEU A 44 -7.16 0.68 -19.06
C LEU A 44 -6.45 0.52 -20.42
N ARG A 45 -7.14 -0.01 -21.44
CA ARG A 45 -6.63 -0.01 -22.83
C ARG A 45 -6.57 1.41 -23.39
N ALA A 46 -7.61 2.22 -23.18
CA ALA A 46 -7.65 3.61 -23.63
C ALA A 46 -6.50 4.45 -23.02
N ARG A 47 -6.09 4.20 -21.77
CA ARG A 47 -4.88 4.81 -21.18
C ARG A 47 -3.63 4.54 -22.03
N LYS A 48 -3.43 3.29 -22.45
CA LYS A 48 -2.28 2.89 -23.28
C LYS A 48 -2.33 3.55 -24.65
N GLU A 49 -3.50 3.58 -25.28
CA GLU A 49 -3.71 4.24 -26.57
C GLU A 49 -3.42 5.75 -26.50
N ARG A 50 -3.90 6.44 -25.44
CA ARG A 50 -3.59 7.85 -25.20
C ARG A 50 -2.09 8.06 -25.02
N ALA A 51 -1.42 7.24 -24.22
CA ALA A 51 0.03 7.33 -24.04
C ALA A 51 0.80 7.15 -25.36
N GLN A 52 0.38 6.24 -26.23
CA GLN A 52 0.97 6.04 -27.56
C GLN A 52 0.73 7.23 -28.51
N LEU A 53 -0.41 7.93 -28.37
CA LEU A 53 -0.67 9.16 -29.13
C LEU A 53 0.24 10.30 -28.65
N VAL A 54 0.40 10.46 -27.34
CA VAL A 54 1.33 11.44 -26.76
C VAL A 54 2.78 11.13 -27.18
N ASP A 55 3.18 9.86 -27.19
CA ASP A 55 4.49 9.43 -27.69
C ASP A 55 4.73 9.80 -29.16
N ARG A 56 3.66 9.91 -29.96
CA ARG A 56 3.68 10.34 -31.38
C ARG A 56 3.54 11.85 -31.57
N GLY A 57 3.56 12.64 -30.49
CA GLY A 57 3.51 14.10 -30.54
C GLY A 57 2.12 14.71 -30.39
N MET A 58 1.11 13.93 -30.01
CA MET A 58 -0.19 14.51 -29.64
C MET A 58 -0.02 15.45 -28.44
N ALA A 59 -0.38 16.72 -28.61
CA ALA A 59 -0.36 17.70 -27.54
C ALA A 59 -1.37 17.33 -26.44
N LEU A 60 -0.93 17.43 -25.19
CA LEU A 60 -1.80 17.31 -24.03
C LEU A 60 -2.51 18.64 -23.80
N THR A 61 -3.83 18.65 -23.95
CA THR A 61 -4.66 19.85 -23.79
C THR A 61 -5.99 19.51 -23.14
N TYR A 62 -6.78 20.53 -22.80
CA TYR A 62 -8.16 20.36 -22.35
C TYR A 62 -9.00 19.71 -23.46
N PRO A 63 -9.81 18.67 -23.18
CA PRO A 63 -10.53 17.96 -24.23
C PRO A 63 -11.51 18.91 -24.95
N PRO A 64 -11.45 19.04 -26.29
CA PRO A 64 -12.32 19.95 -27.03
C PRO A 64 -13.79 19.51 -26.98
N GLU A 65 -14.06 18.21 -26.96
CA GLU A 65 -15.41 17.65 -26.96
C GLU A 65 -16.20 17.96 -25.68
N THR A 66 -15.50 18.22 -24.57
CA THR A 66 -16.11 18.57 -23.26
C THR A 66 -16.09 20.07 -22.97
N LYS A 67 -15.80 20.92 -23.97
CA LYS A 67 -15.77 22.39 -23.80
C LYS A 67 -17.04 22.95 -23.13
N HIS A 68 -18.20 22.43 -23.52
CA HIS A 68 -19.50 22.81 -22.96
C HIS A 68 -19.63 22.55 -21.45
N ILE A 69 -18.92 21.54 -20.90
CA ILE A 69 -18.88 21.30 -19.44
C ILE A 69 -18.13 22.45 -18.74
N ARG A 70 -17.00 22.88 -19.31
CA ARG A 70 -16.16 23.91 -18.69
C ARG A 70 -16.80 25.30 -18.73
N GLU A 71 -17.54 25.58 -19.80
CA GLU A 71 -18.25 26.85 -20.00
C GLU A 71 -19.65 26.87 -19.39
N GLY A 72 -20.25 25.71 -19.12
CA GLY A 72 -21.59 25.61 -18.53
C GLY A 72 -21.67 26.07 -17.08
N ASP A 73 -22.86 26.51 -16.68
CA ASP A 73 -23.20 26.87 -15.30
C ASP A 73 -23.78 25.67 -14.56
N TRP A 74 -22.99 25.11 -13.64
CA TRP A 74 -23.34 23.96 -12.82
C TRP A 74 -22.42 23.88 -11.60
N LYS A 75 -22.92 23.19 -10.56
CA LYS A 75 -22.19 22.90 -9.32
C LYS A 75 -22.37 21.44 -8.92
N VAL A 76 -21.46 20.94 -8.08
CA VAL A 76 -21.60 19.63 -7.44
C VAL A 76 -22.61 19.69 -6.30
N ALA A 77 -23.11 18.53 -5.88
CA ALA A 77 -23.95 18.43 -4.70
C ALA A 77 -23.22 18.93 -3.44
N PRO A 78 -23.91 19.62 -2.52
CA PRO A 78 -23.28 20.13 -1.31
C PRO A 78 -22.73 18.97 -0.45
N PRO A 79 -21.60 19.20 0.25
CA PRO A 79 -21.05 18.19 1.14
C PRO A 79 -22.01 17.93 2.30
N PRO A 80 -22.11 16.69 2.79
CA PRO A 80 -22.79 16.43 4.05
C PRO A 80 -22.15 17.18 5.23
N LYS A 81 -22.93 17.48 6.27
CA LYS A 81 -22.54 18.35 7.40
C LYS A 81 -21.29 17.85 8.14
N ASP A 82 -21.15 16.54 8.31
CA ASP A 82 -20.01 15.90 8.97
C ASP A 82 -18.69 16.03 8.18
N VAL A 83 -18.75 16.39 6.89
CA VAL A 83 -17.58 16.58 6.02
C VAL A 83 -17.53 17.99 5.39
N GLU A 84 -18.29 18.95 5.95
CA GLU A 84 -18.26 20.35 5.53
C GLU A 84 -16.97 21.06 5.99
N ARG A 85 -16.43 20.66 7.15
CA ARG A 85 -15.11 21.08 7.64
C ARG A 85 -14.12 19.94 7.44
N ARG A 86 -13.06 20.20 6.69
CA ARG A 86 -12.02 19.21 6.37
C ARG A 86 -10.62 19.78 6.49
N TRP A 87 -10.39 20.64 7.49
CA TRP A 87 -9.13 21.38 7.63
C TRP A 87 -7.92 20.47 7.65
N ILE A 88 -7.95 19.39 8.44
CA ILE A 88 -6.85 18.43 8.49
C ILE A 88 -7.37 17.01 8.32
N GLU A 89 -6.78 16.31 7.36
CA GLU A 89 -7.01 14.89 7.14
C GLU A 89 -5.73 14.10 7.41
N LEU A 90 -5.89 12.97 8.08
CA LEU A 90 -4.82 12.03 8.33
C LEU A 90 -4.93 10.86 7.38
N THR A 91 -3.82 10.37 6.83
CA THR A 91 -3.80 9.18 5.98
C THR A 91 -3.03 8.04 6.63
N GLY A 92 -3.40 6.80 6.33
CA GLY A 92 -2.62 5.64 6.73
C GLY A 92 -3.35 4.31 6.54
N PRO A 93 -2.62 3.18 6.64
CA PRO A 93 -3.18 1.86 6.42
C PRO A 93 -4.21 1.49 7.49
N PRO A 94 -5.25 0.69 7.16
CA PRO A 94 -6.33 0.30 8.06
C PRO A 94 -5.93 -0.80 9.06
N ASN A 95 -4.74 -0.71 9.67
CA ASN A 95 -4.39 -1.61 10.77
C ASN A 95 -5.05 -1.15 12.09
N PRO A 96 -5.32 -2.05 13.05
CA PRO A 96 -6.07 -1.71 14.27
C PRO A 96 -5.47 -0.55 15.07
N LYS A 97 -4.17 -0.60 15.35
CA LYS A 97 -3.47 0.41 16.17
C LYS A 97 -3.48 1.79 15.51
N LEU A 98 -3.15 1.85 14.22
CA LEU A 98 -3.11 3.11 13.48
C LEU A 98 -4.50 3.68 13.33
N THR A 99 -5.50 2.85 13.00
CA THR A 99 -6.90 3.29 12.90
C THR A 99 -7.39 3.92 14.20
N ILE A 100 -7.11 3.30 15.35
CA ILE A 100 -7.47 3.91 16.65
C ILE A 100 -6.75 5.25 16.86
N ASN A 101 -5.43 5.29 16.63
CA ASN A 101 -4.66 6.52 16.82
C ASN A 101 -5.10 7.65 15.86
N ALA A 102 -5.42 7.30 14.62
CA ALA A 102 -5.90 8.21 13.60
C ALA A 102 -7.26 8.79 13.98
N MET A 103 -8.23 7.92 14.30
CA MET A 103 -9.56 8.36 14.71
C MET A 103 -9.51 9.17 16.02
N ASN A 104 -8.57 8.88 16.93
CA ASN A 104 -8.39 9.64 18.18
C ASN A 104 -7.45 10.85 18.06
N SER A 105 -6.86 11.11 16.89
CA SER A 105 -5.88 12.19 16.68
C SER A 105 -6.51 13.59 16.73
N GLY A 106 -7.84 13.64 16.65
CA GLY A 106 -8.59 14.85 16.45
C GLY A 106 -8.54 15.35 15.02
N ALA A 107 -8.06 14.61 14.01
CA ALA A 107 -8.21 14.98 12.59
C ALA A 107 -9.69 15.17 12.23
N ASP A 108 -10.01 15.99 11.22
CA ASP A 108 -11.39 16.10 10.74
C ASP A 108 -11.76 14.83 9.95
N VAL A 109 -10.81 14.31 9.18
CA VAL A 109 -10.96 13.07 8.40
C VAL A 109 -9.78 12.14 8.66
N PHE A 110 -10.06 10.83 8.74
CA PHE A 110 -9.07 9.78 8.57
C PHE A 110 -9.34 9.04 7.26
N MET A 111 -8.40 9.12 6.32
CA MET A 111 -8.39 8.30 5.11
C MET A 111 -7.68 6.97 5.40
N ALA A 112 -8.48 5.92 5.61
CA ALA A 112 -8.02 4.56 5.70
C ALA A 112 -7.65 4.03 4.30
N ASP A 113 -6.40 3.63 4.16
CA ASP A 113 -5.79 3.43 2.85
C ASP A 113 -5.54 1.96 2.52
N PHE A 114 -6.24 1.43 1.52
CA PHE A 114 -5.99 0.11 0.94
C PHE A 114 -5.05 0.14 -0.26
N GLU A 115 -4.57 1.33 -0.63
CA GLU A 115 -3.77 1.60 -1.82
C GLU A 115 -2.29 1.80 -1.46
N ASP A 116 -1.67 2.93 -1.75
CA ASP A 116 -0.21 3.09 -1.70
C ASP A 116 0.43 2.88 -0.33
N ALA A 117 -0.27 3.13 0.78
CA ALA A 117 0.25 2.93 2.13
C ALA A 117 0.04 1.49 2.64
N LEU A 118 -0.52 0.59 1.83
CA LEU A 118 -0.78 -0.80 2.18
C LEU A 118 -0.13 -1.75 1.18
N ALA A 119 0.75 -2.64 1.65
CA ALA A 119 1.13 -3.80 0.86
C ALA A 119 -0.09 -4.72 0.73
N PRO A 120 -0.61 -5.00 -0.48
CA PRO A 120 -1.92 -5.60 -0.67
C PRO A 120 -1.87 -7.14 -0.54
N THR A 121 -1.25 -7.64 0.52
CA THR A 121 -1.35 -9.06 0.88
C THR A 121 -2.79 -9.38 1.25
N TRP A 122 -3.24 -10.61 1.00
CA TRP A 122 -4.61 -11.02 1.35
C TRP A 122 -4.94 -10.78 2.83
N VAL A 123 -3.98 -11.09 3.71
CA VAL A 123 -4.08 -10.81 5.15
C VAL A 123 -4.31 -9.34 5.43
N ASN A 124 -3.55 -8.43 4.83
CA ASN A 124 -3.70 -6.99 5.03
C ASN A 124 -5.05 -6.48 4.50
N GLN A 125 -5.48 -6.96 3.34
CA GLN A 125 -6.75 -6.55 2.72
C GLN A 125 -7.94 -6.95 3.60
N VAL A 126 -8.04 -8.23 3.97
CA VAL A 126 -9.17 -8.73 4.78
C VAL A 126 -9.14 -8.18 6.20
N SER A 127 -7.96 -8.13 6.85
CA SER A 127 -7.84 -7.58 8.21
C SER A 127 -8.10 -6.07 8.26
N GLY A 128 -7.76 -5.34 7.20
CA GLY A 128 -8.10 -3.94 7.03
C GLY A 128 -9.61 -3.73 7.01
N GLN A 129 -10.33 -4.51 6.20
CA GLN A 129 -11.80 -4.45 6.15
C GLN A 129 -12.42 -4.78 7.52
N LYS A 130 -11.95 -5.82 8.20
CA LYS A 130 -12.36 -6.17 9.56
C LYS A 130 -12.13 -5.01 10.55
N THR A 131 -10.99 -4.35 10.46
CA THR A 131 -10.65 -3.19 11.30
C THR A 131 -11.64 -2.05 11.10
N LEU A 132 -11.98 -1.74 9.84
CA LEU A 132 -12.93 -0.67 9.54
C LEU A 132 -14.37 -1.01 9.92
N ILE A 133 -14.78 -2.28 9.83
CA ILE A 133 -16.08 -2.75 10.35
C ILE A 133 -16.17 -2.48 11.85
N LEU A 134 -15.13 -2.86 12.61
CA LEU A 134 -15.08 -2.61 14.06
C LEU A 134 -15.01 -1.11 14.40
N ALA A 135 -14.30 -0.31 13.61
CA ALA A 135 -14.21 1.13 13.80
C ALA A 135 -15.58 1.80 13.61
N ASN A 136 -16.34 1.45 12.55
CA ASN A 136 -17.69 1.97 12.34
C ASN A 136 -18.68 1.52 13.42
N LYS A 137 -18.48 0.33 14.02
CA LYS A 137 -19.24 -0.16 15.18
C LYS A 137 -18.85 0.51 16.50
N LYS A 138 -17.86 1.40 16.50
CA LYS A 138 -17.22 1.97 17.71
C LYS A 138 -16.72 0.90 18.70
N ALA A 139 -16.34 -0.27 18.19
CA ALA A 139 -15.95 -1.44 18.96
C ALA A 139 -14.48 -1.84 18.75
N LEU A 140 -13.71 -1.05 18.00
CA LEU A 140 -12.31 -1.35 17.70
C LEU A 140 -11.43 -1.17 18.95
N GLN A 141 -10.73 -2.24 19.31
CA GLN A 141 -9.77 -2.30 20.40
C GLN A 141 -8.52 -3.05 19.94
N PHE A 142 -7.36 -2.69 20.49
CA PHE A 142 -6.10 -3.34 20.16
C PHE A 142 -5.15 -3.36 21.36
N ASN A 143 -4.55 -4.50 21.64
CA ASN A 143 -3.55 -4.66 22.69
C ASN A 143 -2.17 -4.81 22.06
N ASP A 144 -1.28 -3.87 22.34
CA ASP A 144 0.13 -3.91 21.93
C ASP A 144 1.00 -4.15 23.17
N LYS A 145 1.39 -5.41 23.38
CA LYS A 145 2.15 -5.85 24.55
C LYS A 145 1.42 -5.48 25.85
N ASN A 146 1.83 -4.39 26.49
CA ASN A 146 1.30 -3.90 27.78
C ASN A 146 0.44 -2.64 27.65
N LYS A 147 0.15 -2.17 26.43
CA LYS A 147 -0.67 -0.99 26.21
C LYS A 147 -1.93 -1.34 25.44
N GLU A 148 -3.06 -1.04 26.06
CA GLU A 148 -4.38 -1.12 25.45
C GLU A 148 -4.69 0.16 24.68
N TYR A 149 -5.25 0.02 23.49
CA TYR A 149 -5.74 1.09 22.63
C TYR A 149 -7.23 0.84 22.38
N LYS A 150 -8.05 1.87 22.60
CA LYS A 150 -9.49 1.84 22.34
C LYS A 150 -9.90 3.07 21.56
N LEU A 151 -10.83 2.89 20.62
CA LEU A 151 -11.44 3.99 19.91
C LEU A 151 -12.25 4.86 20.89
N ASN A 152 -12.05 6.18 20.85
CA ASN A 152 -12.84 7.11 21.65
C ASN A 152 -14.27 7.18 21.07
N PRO A 153 -15.33 6.84 21.85
CA PRO A 153 -16.72 6.91 21.37
C PRO A 153 -17.14 8.33 20.95
N ASP A 154 -16.48 9.36 21.49
CA ASP A 154 -16.75 10.78 21.21
C ASP A 154 -15.87 11.36 20.10
N SER A 155 -15.06 10.53 19.43
CA SER A 155 -14.30 10.98 18.26
C SER A 155 -15.22 11.51 17.18
N TYR A 156 -14.94 12.73 16.71
CA TYR A 156 -15.61 13.36 15.57
C TYR A 156 -14.91 13.06 14.23
N THR A 157 -13.74 12.40 14.25
CA THR A 157 -12.96 12.13 13.04
C THR A 157 -13.78 11.27 12.07
N VAL A 158 -13.98 11.74 10.85
CA VAL A 158 -14.78 11.02 9.85
C VAL A 158 -13.90 10.05 9.06
N LEU A 159 -14.34 8.80 8.95
CA LEU A 159 -13.63 7.76 8.19
C LEU A 159 -13.94 7.83 6.68
N PHE A 160 -12.90 7.98 5.88
CA PHE A 160 -12.88 7.84 4.43
C PHE A 160 -12.09 6.59 4.05
N VAL A 161 -12.46 5.92 2.96
CA VAL A 161 -11.72 4.76 2.43
C VAL A 161 -11.10 5.07 1.08
N ARG A 162 -9.79 4.84 0.94
CA ARG A 162 -9.10 4.86 -0.36
C ARG A 162 -8.97 3.44 -0.90
N PRO A 163 -9.85 2.98 -1.82
CA PRO A 163 -9.68 1.71 -2.50
C PRO A 163 -8.47 1.73 -3.44
N ARG A 164 -7.96 0.55 -3.79
CA ARG A 164 -6.94 0.37 -4.83
C ARG A 164 -7.37 0.97 -6.17
N GLY A 165 -6.43 1.58 -6.90
CA GLY A 165 -6.71 2.18 -8.22
C GLY A 165 -7.08 1.16 -9.30
N TRP A 166 -7.70 1.62 -10.39
CA TRP A 166 -8.30 0.77 -11.43
C TRP A 166 -7.38 -0.29 -12.05
N HIS A 167 -6.08 -0.02 -12.04
CA HIS A 167 -5.04 -0.87 -12.63
C HIS A 167 -4.69 -2.10 -11.80
N LEU A 168 -5.15 -2.18 -10.55
CA LEU A 168 -4.86 -3.31 -9.65
C LEU A 168 -5.95 -4.39 -9.71
N GLU A 169 -5.52 -5.63 -9.50
CA GLU A 169 -6.37 -6.81 -9.41
C GLU A 169 -6.24 -7.43 -8.01
N GLU A 170 -7.33 -8.01 -7.52
CA GLU A 170 -7.35 -8.83 -6.32
C GLU A 170 -7.24 -10.29 -6.76
N THR A 171 -6.02 -10.81 -6.72
CA THR A 171 -5.69 -12.13 -7.28
C THR A 171 -6.21 -13.29 -6.43
N HIS A 172 -6.57 -13.05 -5.17
CA HIS A 172 -7.06 -14.11 -4.28
C HIS A 172 -8.57 -14.34 -4.41
N LEU A 173 -9.29 -13.47 -5.13
CA LEU A 173 -10.71 -13.63 -5.44
C LEU A 173 -10.90 -13.75 -6.95
N VAL A 174 -11.26 -14.94 -7.41
CA VAL A 174 -11.52 -15.25 -8.82
C VAL A 174 -13.03 -15.27 -9.05
N ILE A 175 -13.48 -14.56 -10.09
CA ILE A 175 -14.89 -14.45 -10.48
C ILE A 175 -15.00 -14.82 -11.95
N ASP A 176 -15.75 -15.87 -12.23
CA ASP A 176 -15.94 -16.45 -13.57
C ASP A 176 -14.62 -16.74 -14.31
N GLY A 177 -13.60 -17.16 -13.56
CA GLY A 177 -12.28 -17.53 -14.10
C GLY A 177 -11.28 -16.38 -14.20
N GLU A 178 -11.64 -15.15 -13.82
CA GLU A 178 -10.73 -13.99 -13.87
C GLU A 178 -10.49 -13.40 -12.46
N PRO A 179 -9.29 -12.84 -12.19
CA PRO A 179 -9.05 -12.06 -10.98
C PRO A 179 -10.04 -10.88 -10.82
N CYS A 180 -10.51 -10.67 -9.60
CA CYS A 180 -11.41 -9.55 -9.32
C CYS A 180 -10.71 -8.20 -9.52
N SER A 181 -11.43 -7.17 -9.95
CA SER A 181 -10.95 -5.79 -9.83
C SER A 181 -10.72 -5.46 -8.35
N ALA A 182 -9.50 -5.03 -8.00
CA ALA A 182 -9.16 -4.62 -6.64
C ALA A 182 -9.99 -3.42 -6.18
N SER A 183 -10.17 -2.42 -7.05
CA SER A 183 -11.00 -1.25 -6.78
C SER A 183 -12.44 -1.60 -6.39
N LEU A 184 -13.06 -2.51 -7.16
CA LEU A 184 -14.43 -2.96 -6.89
C LEU A 184 -14.50 -3.79 -5.61
N PHE A 185 -13.51 -4.64 -5.34
CA PHE A 185 -13.44 -5.41 -4.10
C PHE A 185 -13.38 -4.50 -2.87
N ASP A 186 -12.41 -3.57 -2.83
CA ASP A 186 -12.21 -2.68 -1.68
C ASP A 186 -13.43 -1.80 -1.41
N PHE A 187 -13.99 -1.23 -2.49
CA PHE A 187 -15.21 -0.43 -2.45
C PHE A 187 -16.39 -1.24 -1.91
N ALA A 188 -16.65 -2.39 -2.53
CA ALA A 188 -17.86 -3.17 -2.29
C ALA A 188 -17.89 -3.79 -0.91
N VAL A 189 -16.77 -4.33 -0.43
CA VAL A 189 -16.67 -4.92 0.92
C VAL A 189 -16.90 -3.85 1.98
N TYR A 190 -16.26 -2.67 1.85
CA TYR A 190 -16.48 -1.58 2.80
C TYR A 190 -17.93 -1.07 2.73
N PHE A 191 -18.48 -0.88 1.53
CA PHE A 191 -19.85 -0.42 1.33
C PHE A 191 -20.86 -1.36 1.99
N PHE A 192 -20.78 -2.65 1.66
CA PHE A 192 -21.71 -3.69 2.08
C PHE A 192 -21.89 -3.73 3.60
N HIS A 193 -20.77 -3.70 4.34
CA HIS A 193 -20.81 -3.84 5.80
C HIS A 193 -21.15 -2.55 6.53
N ASN A 194 -20.84 -1.39 5.96
CA ASN A 194 -20.81 -0.15 6.74
C ASN A 194 -21.88 0.87 6.36
N VAL A 195 -22.45 0.83 5.14
CA VAL A 195 -23.33 1.92 4.68
C VAL A 195 -24.55 2.13 5.60
N ARG A 196 -25.29 1.06 5.93
CA ARG A 196 -26.47 1.17 6.80
C ARG A 196 -26.10 1.56 8.23
N LEU A 197 -24.99 1.03 8.75
CA LEU A 197 -24.48 1.35 10.08
C LEU A 197 -24.08 2.82 10.19
N ARG A 198 -23.37 3.35 9.19
CA ARG A 198 -22.96 4.76 9.17
C ARG A 198 -24.15 5.70 9.13
N LEU A 199 -25.14 5.41 8.29
CA LEU A 199 -26.38 6.19 8.22
C LEU A 199 -27.15 6.12 9.55
N ALA A 200 -27.26 4.94 10.17
CA ALA A 200 -27.91 4.78 11.47
C ALA A 200 -27.17 5.54 12.60
N ASN A 201 -25.85 5.69 12.48
CA ASN A 201 -25.03 6.48 13.40
C ASN A 201 -25.04 8.00 13.10
N GLY A 202 -25.89 8.46 12.18
CA GLY A 202 -26.06 9.88 11.87
C GLY A 202 -24.98 10.45 10.95
N CYS A 203 -24.13 9.64 10.32
CA CYS A 203 -23.24 10.11 9.26
C CYS A 203 -24.07 10.53 8.04
N GLY A 204 -23.66 11.59 7.36
CA GLY A 204 -24.35 12.08 6.15
C GLY A 204 -24.16 11.19 4.92
N GLY A 205 -23.34 10.14 5.01
CA GLY A 205 -23.08 9.20 3.93
C GLY A 205 -21.93 8.23 4.20
N ILE A 206 -21.46 7.60 3.13
CA ILE A 206 -20.28 6.72 3.12
C ILE A 206 -19.22 7.29 2.18
N TYR A 207 -17.98 7.39 2.66
CA TYR A 207 -16.98 8.30 2.10
C TYR A 207 -15.79 7.56 1.48
N TYR A 208 -15.37 8.01 0.31
CA TYR A 208 -14.25 7.43 -0.44
C TYR A 208 -13.24 8.45 -0.93
N TYR A 209 -12.00 8.01 -1.10
CA TYR A 209 -10.95 8.71 -1.84
C TYR A 209 -10.59 7.91 -3.09
N LEU A 210 -10.68 8.51 -4.29
CA LEU A 210 -10.50 7.78 -5.55
C LEU A 210 -9.12 8.09 -6.16
N PRO A 211 -8.18 7.12 -6.20
CA PRO A 211 -6.80 7.37 -6.61
C PRO A 211 -6.57 7.17 -8.12
N LYS A 212 -5.50 7.81 -8.60
CA LYS A 212 -4.82 7.54 -9.88
C LYS A 212 -5.76 7.49 -11.10
N ILE A 213 -6.79 8.35 -11.10
CA ILE A 213 -7.69 8.53 -12.24
C ILE A 213 -6.95 9.32 -13.33
N GLU A 214 -6.98 8.82 -14.58
CA GLU A 214 -6.25 9.44 -15.70
C GLU A 214 -7.15 10.19 -16.70
N ALA A 215 -8.45 9.91 -16.71
CA ALA A 215 -9.41 10.54 -17.62
C ALA A 215 -10.84 10.56 -17.07
N TYR A 216 -11.69 11.51 -17.50
CA TYR A 216 -13.03 11.71 -16.95
C TYR A 216 -13.96 10.50 -17.11
N ARG A 217 -13.72 9.67 -18.14
CA ARG A 217 -14.49 8.44 -18.37
C ARG A 217 -14.31 7.40 -17.26
N GLU A 218 -13.23 7.48 -16.50
CA GLU A 218 -13.02 6.65 -15.31
C GLU A 218 -13.77 7.18 -14.10
N CYS A 219 -13.98 8.50 -14.00
CA CYS A 219 -14.93 9.09 -13.05
C CYS A 219 -16.36 8.65 -13.37
N ARG A 220 -16.72 8.59 -14.65
CA ARG A 220 -18.02 8.03 -15.08
C ARG A 220 -18.20 6.59 -14.65
N LEU A 221 -17.17 5.75 -14.82
CA LEU A 221 -17.22 4.37 -14.34
C LEU A 221 -17.48 4.29 -12.83
N TRP A 222 -16.79 5.13 -12.03
CA TRP A 222 -17.07 5.21 -10.60
C TRP A 222 -18.51 5.65 -10.31
N ASN A 223 -19.01 6.64 -11.04
CA ASN A 223 -20.39 7.09 -10.91
C ASN A 223 -21.39 5.94 -11.18
N ASP A 224 -21.19 5.18 -12.25
CA ASP A 224 -22.06 4.05 -12.60
C ASP A 224 -22.03 2.96 -11.51
N VAL A 225 -20.84 2.69 -10.94
CA VAL A 225 -20.66 1.77 -9.81
C VAL A 225 -21.43 2.28 -8.57
N PHE A 226 -21.33 3.57 -8.25
CA PHE A 226 -22.03 4.17 -7.10
C PHE A 226 -23.54 4.14 -7.27
N VAL A 227 -24.04 4.53 -8.44
CA VAL A 227 -25.47 4.48 -8.78
C VAL A 227 -25.99 3.06 -8.63
N LYS A 228 -25.27 2.07 -9.18
CA LYS A 228 -25.68 0.66 -9.08
C LYS A 228 -25.68 0.16 -7.63
N ALA A 229 -24.66 0.48 -6.85
CA ALA A 229 -24.58 0.09 -5.44
C ALA A 229 -25.74 0.70 -4.62
N GLN A 230 -26.04 1.98 -4.81
CA GLN A 230 -27.16 2.66 -4.14
C GLN A 230 -28.50 2.05 -4.56
N GLN A 231 -28.71 1.75 -5.85
CA GLN A 231 -29.92 1.07 -6.33
C GLN A 231 -30.09 -0.31 -5.70
N LEU A 232 -29.04 -1.14 -5.66
CA LEU A 232 -29.09 -2.48 -5.06
C LEU A 232 -29.42 -2.46 -3.57
N PHE A 233 -29.10 -1.37 -2.87
CA PHE A 233 -29.35 -1.19 -1.44
C PHE A 233 -30.55 -0.29 -1.14
N ASN A 234 -31.27 0.17 -2.17
CA ASN A 234 -32.38 1.13 -2.08
C ASN A 234 -32.01 2.42 -1.32
N LEU A 235 -30.87 3.00 -1.68
CA LEU A 235 -30.36 4.24 -1.10
C LEU A 235 -30.50 5.41 -2.08
N PRO A 236 -30.73 6.64 -1.60
CA PRO A 236 -30.75 7.83 -2.44
C PRO A 236 -29.43 8.04 -3.19
N ILE A 237 -29.53 8.64 -4.38
CA ILE A 237 -28.36 9.16 -5.11
C ILE A 237 -27.65 10.20 -4.25
N GLY A 238 -26.31 10.17 -4.24
CA GLY A 238 -25.50 11.04 -3.38
C GLY A 238 -25.36 10.55 -1.93
N THR A 239 -25.77 9.32 -1.62
CA THR A 239 -25.44 8.68 -0.32
C THR A 239 -23.96 8.33 -0.24
N ILE A 240 -23.41 7.84 -1.36
CA ILE A 240 -21.97 7.66 -1.54
C ILE A 240 -21.37 9.03 -1.83
N ARG A 241 -20.29 9.35 -1.14
CA ARG A 241 -19.56 10.60 -1.31
C ARG A 241 -18.09 10.33 -1.57
N CYS A 242 -17.46 11.09 -2.46
CA CYS A 242 -16.06 10.86 -2.81
C CYS A 242 -15.23 12.14 -2.92
N THR A 243 -13.93 12.01 -2.70
CA THR A 243 -12.91 13.00 -3.10
C THR A 243 -11.99 12.33 -4.11
N VAL A 244 -11.67 13.01 -5.22
CA VAL A 244 -10.76 12.45 -6.24
C VAL A 244 -9.37 13.04 -6.06
N LEU A 245 -8.34 12.20 -6.04
CA LEU A 245 -6.96 12.68 -6.05
C LEU A 245 -6.58 13.09 -7.47
N ILE A 246 -6.23 14.37 -7.67
CA ILE A 246 -5.67 14.81 -8.95
C ILE A 246 -4.18 14.54 -8.93
N GLU A 247 -3.81 13.28 -9.07
CA GLU A 247 -2.43 12.83 -8.94
C GLU A 247 -1.90 12.21 -10.24
N THR A 248 -2.52 12.57 -11.37
CA THR A 248 -2.05 12.21 -12.69
C THR A 248 -2.01 13.43 -13.60
N LEU A 249 -1.09 13.45 -14.57
CA LEU A 249 -0.99 14.58 -15.51
C LEU A 249 -2.29 14.75 -16.32
N GLY A 250 -2.94 13.63 -16.68
CA GLY A 250 -4.25 13.65 -17.34
C GLY A 250 -5.35 14.24 -16.47
N GLY A 251 -5.40 13.86 -15.18
CA GLY A 251 -6.33 14.46 -14.22
C GLY A 251 -6.09 15.96 -14.01
N GLY A 252 -4.86 16.43 -14.12
CA GLY A 252 -4.53 17.85 -14.10
C GLY A 252 -5.24 18.66 -15.20
N LEU A 253 -5.54 18.03 -16.34
CA LEU A 253 -6.19 18.65 -17.49
C LEU A 253 -7.71 18.44 -17.52
N GLU A 254 -8.25 17.52 -16.74
CA GLU A 254 -9.66 17.09 -16.84
C GLU A 254 -10.43 17.30 -15.51
N MET A 255 -9.95 18.20 -14.64
CA MET A 255 -10.53 18.44 -13.30
C MET A 255 -12.02 18.83 -13.32
N GLU A 256 -12.45 19.67 -14.28
CA GLU A 256 -13.86 20.08 -14.37
C GLU A 256 -14.75 18.92 -14.82
N GLU A 257 -14.27 18.11 -15.76
CA GLU A 257 -14.94 16.90 -16.21
C GLU A 257 -15.00 15.85 -15.10
N PHE A 258 -13.96 15.71 -14.27
CA PHE A 258 -13.96 14.79 -13.12
C PHE A 258 -15.06 15.17 -12.13
N LEU A 259 -15.18 16.47 -11.81
CA LEU A 259 -16.25 16.99 -10.96
C LEU A 259 -17.63 16.79 -11.63
N TYR A 260 -17.75 16.97 -12.93
CA TYR A 260 -19.02 16.86 -13.66
C TYR A 260 -19.56 15.43 -13.69
N GLU A 261 -18.70 14.46 -14.02
CA GLU A 261 -19.06 13.04 -14.10
C GLU A 261 -19.46 12.45 -12.75
N LEU A 262 -18.95 13.02 -11.65
CA LEU A 262 -19.25 12.60 -10.28
C LEU A 262 -20.11 13.62 -9.52
N ARG A 263 -20.74 14.60 -10.17
CA ARG A 263 -21.34 15.79 -9.50
C ARG A 263 -22.32 15.48 -8.38
N ASP A 264 -23.01 14.35 -8.43
CA ASP A 264 -23.96 13.93 -7.38
C ASP A 264 -23.27 13.30 -6.16
N HIS A 265 -22.03 12.82 -6.31
CA HIS A 265 -21.28 12.05 -5.33
C HIS A 265 -19.99 12.77 -4.87
N ILE A 266 -19.37 13.62 -5.68
CA ILE A 266 -18.09 14.24 -5.37
C ILE A 266 -18.24 15.41 -4.39
N VAL A 267 -17.33 15.49 -3.42
CA VAL A 267 -17.27 16.58 -2.44
C VAL A 267 -15.99 17.40 -2.55
N GLY A 268 -15.01 16.97 -3.33
CA GLY A 268 -13.74 17.68 -3.48
C GLY A 268 -12.73 17.00 -4.40
N LEU A 269 -11.65 17.73 -4.66
CA LEU A 269 -10.41 17.23 -5.26
C LEU A 269 -9.25 17.39 -4.27
N ASN A 270 -8.25 16.51 -4.36
CA ASN A 270 -7.03 16.58 -3.55
C ASN A 270 -5.79 16.79 -4.43
N ALA A 271 -4.85 17.60 -3.92
CA ALA A 271 -3.58 17.86 -4.57
C ALA A 271 -2.50 16.82 -4.21
N GLY A 272 -2.02 16.05 -5.19
CA GLY A 272 -0.91 15.11 -5.04
C GLY A 272 0.45 15.71 -5.45
N ARG A 273 1.55 15.18 -4.87
CA ARG A 273 2.93 15.53 -5.29
C ARG A 273 3.63 14.37 -5.99
N TRP A 274 3.93 13.29 -5.27
CA TRP A 274 4.77 12.22 -5.80
C TRP A 274 4.13 11.48 -6.96
N ASP A 275 2.86 11.06 -6.83
CA ASP A 275 2.13 10.43 -7.93
C ASP A 275 1.95 11.37 -9.13
N TYR A 276 1.70 12.66 -8.90
CA TYR A 276 1.53 13.63 -9.98
C TYR A 276 2.81 13.77 -10.82
N ILE A 277 3.96 13.94 -10.16
CA ILE A 277 5.26 14.05 -10.83
C ILE A 277 5.64 12.73 -11.49
N PHE A 278 5.39 11.59 -10.83
CA PHE A 278 5.58 10.27 -11.40
C PHE A 278 4.76 10.10 -12.70
N SER A 279 3.48 10.46 -12.66
CA SER A 279 2.57 10.40 -13.79
C SER A 279 3.02 11.31 -14.93
N ALA A 280 3.52 12.51 -14.62
CA ALA A 280 4.06 13.44 -15.61
C ALA A 280 5.29 12.85 -16.34
N ILE A 281 6.24 12.26 -15.60
CA ILE A 281 7.38 11.53 -16.19
C ILE A 281 6.90 10.35 -17.05
N LYS A 282 5.92 9.58 -16.56
CA LYS A 282 5.35 8.42 -17.27
C LYS A 282 4.69 8.82 -18.59
N MET A 283 3.90 9.88 -18.57
CA MET A 283 3.15 10.35 -19.74
C MET A 283 4.08 11.01 -20.78
N LEU A 284 5.04 11.81 -20.33
CA LEU A 284 5.98 12.54 -21.20
C LEU A 284 7.33 11.82 -21.34
N LYS A 285 7.36 10.51 -21.15
CA LYS A 285 8.57 9.67 -21.09
C LYS A 285 9.48 9.71 -22.33
N ASN A 286 8.95 10.16 -23.47
CA ASN A 286 9.67 10.30 -24.73
C ASN A 286 10.05 11.75 -25.07
N ASN A 287 9.60 12.73 -24.27
CA ASN A 287 9.94 14.13 -24.44
C ASN A 287 11.24 14.49 -23.69
N LYS A 288 12.31 14.79 -24.43
CA LYS A 288 13.60 15.23 -23.86
C LYS A 288 13.53 16.55 -23.09
N ALA A 289 12.58 17.42 -23.42
CA ALA A 289 12.38 18.70 -22.72
C ALA A 289 11.67 18.49 -21.36
N ALA A 290 11.11 17.30 -21.10
CA ALA A 290 10.36 16.99 -19.89
C ALA A 290 11.22 16.26 -18.82
N ILE A 291 12.55 16.43 -18.86
CA ILE A 291 13.46 15.84 -17.87
C ILE A 291 13.39 16.67 -16.59
N LEU A 292 13.11 16.01 -15.46
CA LEU A 292 13.01 16.68 -14.17
C LEU A 292 14.32 16.59 -13.37
N PRO A 293 14.62 17.61 -12.55
CA PRO A 293 15.73 17.61 -11.59
C PRO A 293 15.44 16.67 -10.42
N ASP A 294 16.27 16.67 -9.38
CA ASP A 294 15.99 15.90 -8.16
C ASP A 294 14.55 16.14 -7.65
N ARG A 295 13.81 15.07 -7.34
CA ARG A 295 12.39 15.16 -6.88
C ARG A 295 12.19 16.08 -5.68
N SER A 296 13.18 16.18 -4.79
CA SER A 296 13.14 17.08 -3.63
C SER A 296 13.02 18.55 -4.03
N GLN A 297 13.60 18.91 -5.18
CA GLN A 297 13.62 20.27 -5.75
C GLN A 297 12.37 20.58 -6.59
N VAL A 298 11.61 19.56 -7.00
CA VAL A 298 10.29 19.70 -7.65
C VAL A 298 9.23 19.93 -6.56
N THR A 299 9.26 21.11 -5.93
CA THR A 299 8.33 21.52 -4.86
C THR A 299 6.95 21.91 -5.41
N MET A 300 5.97 22.15 -4.54
CA MET A 300 4.64 22.65 -4.95
C MET A 300 4.67 24.09 -5.53
N THR A 301 5.84 24.75 -5.51
CA THR A 301 6.02 26.14 -5.95
C THR A 301 6.71 26.26 -7.31
N VAL A 302 7.23 25.16 -7.89
CA VAL A 302 7.76 25.21 -9.26
C VAL A 302 6.62 25.48 -10.26
N PRO A 303 6.89 26.08 -11.44
CA PRO A 303 5.85 26.64 -12.30
C PRO A 303 4.67 25.70 -12.59
N PHE A 304 4.93 24.48 -13.08
CA PHE A 304 3.84 23.57 -13.45
C PHE A 304 3.05 23.02 -12.26
N MET A 305 3.69 22.81 -11.10
CA MET A 305 3.01 22.41 -9.87
C MET A 305 2.15 23.56 -9.32
N ARG A 306 2.63 24.80 -9.45
CA ARG A 306 1.88 26.00 -9.06
C ARG A 306 0.67 26.24 -9.95
N ALA A 307 0.83 26.07 -11.26
CA ALA A 307 -0.25 26.11 -12.24
C ALA A 307 -1.32 25.06 -11.94
N TYR A 308 -0.88 23.81 -11.75
CA TYR A 308 -1.73 22.68 -11.37
C TYR A 308 -2.56 22.97 -10.09
N THR A 309 -1.91 23.39 -9.01
CA THR A 309 -2.59 23.65 -7.71
C THR A 309 -3.53 24.85 -7.76
N ASN A 310 -3.13 25.95 -8.43
CA ASN A 310 -4.01 27.10 -8.62
C ASN A 310 -5.26 26.71 -9.43
N ARG A 311 -5.09 25.90 -10.50
CA ARG A 311 -6.22 25.42 -11.30
C ARG A 311 -7.16 24.54 -10.47
N LEU A 312 -6.62 23.66 -9.62
CA LEU A 312 -7.42 22.82 -8.73
C LEU A 312 -8.32 23.65 -7.82
N ILE A 313 -7.76 24.68 -7.15
CA ILE A 313 -8.53 25.57 -6.28
C ILE A 313 -9.63 26.29 -7.07
N GLN A 314 -9.28 26.90 -8.20
CA GLN A 314 -10.22 27.62 -9.06
C GLN A 314 -11.38 26.73 -9.51
N VAL A 315 -11.09 25.51 -9.98
CA VAL A 315 -12.08 24.54 -10.45
C VAL A 315 -12.99 24.09 -9.30
N CYS A 316 -12.41 23.67 -8.17
CA CYS A 316 -13.18 23.22 -7.03
C CYS A 316 -14.15 24.30 -6.55
N HIS A 317 -13.65 25.51 -6.34
CA HIS A 317 -14.42 26.60 -5.76
C HIS A 317 -15.50 27.12 -6.71
N LYS A 318 -15.20 27.25 -8.01
CA LYS A 318 -16.20 27.55 -9.05
C LYS A 318 -17.37 26.56 -9.00
N ARG A 319 -17.08 25.28 -8.77
CA ARG A 319 -18.08 24.20 -8.78
C ARG A 319 -18.64 23.84 -7.40
N GLY A 320 -18.25 24.52 -6.32
CA GLY A 320 -18.72 24.28 -4.95
C GLY A 320 -18.09 23.06 -4.24
N ALA A 321 -17.07 22.46 -4.85
CA ALA A 321 -16.32 21.34 -4.29
C ALA A 321 -15.20 21.82 -3.37
N HIS A 322 -14.68 20.95 -2.49
CA HIS A 322 -13.51 21.27 -1.69
C HIS A 322 -12.21 21.17 -2.50
N ALA A 323 -11.27 22.07 -2.24
CA ALA A 323 -9.87 21.92 -2.64
C ALA A 323 -9.04 21.47 -1.43
N ILE A 324 -8.51 20.24 -1.45
CA ILE A 324 -7.67 19.69 -0.36
C ILE A 324 -6.20 19.71 -0.79
N GLY A 325 -5.34 20.26 0.07
CA GLY A 325 -3.90 20.39 -0.11
C GLY A 325 -3.12 19.09 0.06
N GLY A 326 -1.80 19.16 -0.09
CA GLY A 326 -0.93 18.00 -0.19
C GLY A 326 -0.44 17.44 1.15
N MET A 327 0.27 16.33 1.07
CA MET A 327 0.81 15.61 2.21
C MET A 327 1.98 16.36 2.89
N SER A 328 1.93 16.44 4.22
CA SER A 328 3.13 16.56 5.06
C SER A 328 3.47 15.21 5.69
N ALA A 329 4.53 14.57 5.19
CA ALA A 329 4.92 13.23 5.57
C ALA A 329 5.79 13.15 6.84
N PHE A 330 6.08 14.28 7.50
CA PHE A 330 6.99 14.30 8.66
C PHE A 330 6.48 13.45 9.84
N ILE A 331 7.40 12.69 10.42
CA ILE A 331 7.20 11.90 11.64
C ILE A 331 7.96 12.57 12.79
N PRO A 332 7.38 12.67 14.00
CA PRO A 332 8.11 13.17 15.17
C PRO A 332 9.39 12.38 15.43
N ALA A 333 10.50 13.09 15.58
CA ALA A 333 11.82 12.59 15.89
C ALA A 333 12.10 12.65 17.40
N LYS A 334 13.12 11.94 17.87
CA LYS A 334 13.70 12.19 19.21
C LYS A 334 14.61 13.42 19.22
N ASP A 335 15.22 13.73 18.07
CA ASP A 335 16.10 14.86 17.89
C ASP A 335 15.28 16.17 17.81
N LYS A 336 15.64 17.13 18.68
CA LYS A 336 14.92 18.41 18.79
C LYS A 336 15.05 19.25 17.53
N ALA A 337 16.24 19.32 16.92
CA ALA A 337 16.47 20.13 15.72
C ALA A 337 15.72 19.55 14.51
N GLN A 338 15.66 18.22 14.38
CA GLN A 338 14.85 17.56 13.35
C GLN A 338 13.35 17.84 13.51
N ASN A 339 12.85 17.83 14.76
CA ASN A 339 11.46 18.22 15.03
C ASN A 339 11.20 19.68 14.69
N GLU A 340 12.07 20.58 15.12
CA GLU A 340 11.94 22.01 14.88
C GLU A 340 11.92 22.32 13.38
N PHE A 341 12.80 21.66 12.60
CA PHE A 341 12.77 21.72 11.14
C PHE A 341 11.44 21.21 10.57
N ALA A 342 10.93 20.06 11.02
CA ALA A 342 9.67 19.50 10.55
C ALA A 342 8.47 20.42 10.84
N PHE A 343 8.36 20.95 12.06
CA PHE A 343 7.29 21.88 12.44
C PHE A 343 7.38 23.22 11.68
N ASN A 344 8.58 23.73 11.44
CA ASN A 344 8.77 24.92 10.61
C ASN A 344 8.32 24.66 9.16
N LYS A 345 8.68 23.51 8.58
CA LYS A 345 8.24 23.15 7.22
C LYS A 345 6.73 22.95 7.12
N ILE A 346 6.10 22.30 8.11
CA ILE A 346 4.64 22.23 8.20
C ILE A 346 4.05 23.64 8.25
N THR A 347 4.62 24.54 9.05
CA THR A 347 4.15 25.91 9.16
C THR A 347 4.20 26.64 7.81
N GLU A 348 5.33 26.58 7.11
CA GLU A 348 5.51 27.17 5.78
C GLU A 348 4.51 26.58 4.77
N ASP A 349 4.43 25.25 4.68
CA ASP A 349 3.60 24.57 3.69
C ASP A 349 2.10 24.79 3.92
N LYS A 350 1.63 24.60 5.15
CA LYS A 350 0.20 24.74 5.47
C LYS A 350 -0.25 26.19 5.47
N THR A 351 0.62 27.13 5.84
CA THR A 351 0.35 28.57 5.68
C THR A 351 0.22 28.95 4.21
N ARG A 352 1.10 28.44 3.34
CA ARG A 352 0.97 28.67 1.89
C ARG A 352 -0.36 28.10 1.38
N GLU A 353 -0.67 26.85 1.69
CA GLU A 353 -1.88 26.19 1.20
C GLU A 353 -3.16 26.93 1.60
N VAL A 354 -3.30 27.30 2.88
CA VAL A 354 -4.49 28.02 3.33
C VAL A 354 -4.58 29.43 2.73
N ASN A 355 -3.45 30.12 2.52
CA ASN A 355 -3.43 31.42 1.84
C ASN A 355 -3.77 31.32 0.34
N ASP A 356 -3.39 30.23 -0.31
CA ASP A 356 -3.73 29.99 -1.72
C ASP A 356 -5.24 29.75 -1.92
N GLY A 357 -5.91 29.25 -0.88
CA GLY A 357 -7.33 28.95 -0.90
C GLY A 357 -7.68 27.48 -0.66
N PHE A 358 -6.75 26.61 -0.27
CA PHE A 358 -7.12 25.23 0.07
C PHE A 358 -8.03 25.18 1.31
N ASP A 359 -9.11 24.41 1.26
CA ASP A 359 -10.06 24.23 2.36
C ASP A 359 -9.53 23.34 3.48
N GLY A 360 -8.51 22.55 3.17
CA GLY A 360 -7.90 21.58 4.07
C GLY A 360 -6.61 21.01 3.55
N SER A 361 -5.98 20.11 4.31
CA SER A 361 -4.68 19.54 3.95
C SER A 361 -4.37 18.21 4.64
N TRP A 362 -3.35 17.51 4.15
CA TRP A 362 -2.94 16.19 4.63
C TRP A 362 -1.73 16.19 5.57
N VAL A 363 -1.77 15.28 6.55
CA VAL A 363 -0.63 14.89 7.39
C VAL A 363 -0.55 13.36 7.53
N ALA A 364 0.65 12.81 7.65
CA ALA A 364 0.85 11.36 7.74
C ALA A 364 0.94 10.82 9.17
N HIS A 365 1.01 11.69 10.19
CA HIS A 365 1.25 11.26 11.57
C HIS A 365 0.37 12.02 12.58
N PRO A 366 -0.28 11.33 13.56
CA PRO A 366 -1.15 11.96 14.55
C PRO A 366 -0.50 13.13 15.31
N GLY A 367 0.80 13.01 15.60
CA GLY A 367 1.57 14.05 16.29
C GLY A 367 1.68 15.40 15.55
N MET A 368 1.34 15.44 14.25
CA MET A 368 1.35 16.67 13.45
C MET A 368 -0.02 17.32 13.31
N VAL A 369 -1.09 16.61 13.68
CA VAL A 369 -2.48 17.04 13.42
C VAL A 369 -2.82 18.34 14.13
N LYS A 370 -2.50 18.45 15.43
CA LYS A 370 -2.83 19.66 16.21
C LYS A 370 -2.15 20.90 15.62
N HIS A 371 -0.85 20.83 15.36
CA HIS A 371 -0.08 21.96 14.84
C HIS A 371 -0.60 22.42 13.47
N ALA A 372 -0.88 21.48 12.57
CA ALA A 372 -1.44 21.81 11.27
C ALA A 372 -2.85 22.41 11.38
N ARG A 373 -3.67 21.91 12.31
CA ARG A 373 -5.01 22.47 12.58
C ARG A 373 -4.95 23.89 13.08
N ASP A 374 -4.09 24.18 14.07
CA ASP A 374 -3.99 25.50 14.67
C ASP A 374 -3.69 26.58 13.59
N ILE A 375 -2.94 26.21 12.54
CA ILE A 375 -2.70 27.07 11.37
C ILE A 375 -4.00 27.32 10.61
N PHE A 376 -4.70 26.26 10.16
CA PHE A 376 -5.95 26.43 9.41
C PHE A 376 -7.00 27.20 10.21
N GLU A 377 -7.13 26.92 11.50
CA GLU A 377 -8.05 27.62 12.41
C GLU A 377 -7.77 29.13 12.47
N LYS A 378 -6.50 29.51 12.60
CA LYS A 378 -6.05 30.91 12.61
C LYS A 378 -6.46 31.66 11.34
N TYR A 379 -6.30 31.04 10.16
CA TYR A 379 -6.58 31.69 8.88
C TYR A 379 -8.07 31.67 8.53
N LEU A 380 -8.78 30.59 8.84
CA LEU A 380 -10.20 30.42 8.48
C LEU A 380 -11.17 31.05 9.49
N LYS A 381 -10.70 31.42 10.69
CA LYS A 381 -11.45 32.19 11.70
C LYS A 381 -12.84 31.60 11.99
N GLY A 382 -12.88 30.27 12.17
CA GLY A 382 -14.09 29.52 12.47
C GLY A 382 -14.94 29.11 11.25
N LYS A 383 -14.60 29.53 10.02
CA LYS A 383 -15.28 29.05 8.81
C LYS A 383 -14.90 27.61 8.49
N ALA A 384 -15.87 26.77 8.19
CA ALA A 384 -15.63 25.36 7.87
C ALA A 384 -14.72 25.14 6.65
N ASN A 385 -14.77 26.06 5.68
CA ASN A 385 -14.01 26.04 4.43
C ASN A 385 -13.91 27.47 3.87
N GLN A 386 -13.26 27.62 2.70
CA GLN A 386 -13.06 28.91 2.04
C GLN A 386 -13.39 28.88 0.54
N LYS A 387 -14.43 28.12 0.17
CA LYS A 387 -14.89 27.96 -1.22
C LYS A 387 -15.26 29.27 -1.93
N GLN A 388 -15.42 30.37 -1.20
CA GLN A 388 -15.58 31.71 -1.78
C GLN A 388 -14.30 32.29 -2.42
N VAL A 389 -13.13 31.69 -2.19
CA VAL A 389 -11.84 32.15 -2.75
C VAL A 389 -11.70 31.62 -4.18
N LEU A 390 -12.32 32.30 -5.15
CA LEU A 390 -12.47 31.78 -6.53
C LEU A 390 -11.17 31.77 -7.36
N ARG A 391 -10.15 32.54 -6.96
CA ARG A 391 -8.88 32.71 -7.69
C ARG A 391 -9.05 33.14 -9.16
N GLU A 392 -9.95 34.09 -9.40
CA GLU A 392 -10.19 34.68 -10.73
C GLU A 392 -9.01 35.54 -11.24
N ASP A 393 -8.09 35.91 -10.33
CA ASP A 393 -6.84 36.62 -10.61
C ASP A 393 -5.88 35.82 -11.48
N ILE A 394 -6.06 34.50 -11.59
CA ILE A 394 -5.12 33.60 -12.28
C ILE A 394 -5.78 32.89 -13.45
N LYS A 395 -5.06 32.91 -14.57
CA LYS A 395 -5.37 32.12 -15.76
C LYS A 395 -4.31 31.03 -15.90
N VAL A 396 -4.76 29.78 -15.85
CA VAL A 396 -3.91 28.61 -16.07
C VAL A 396 -4.27 28.01 -17.43
N THR A 397 -3.28 27.85 -18.28
CA THR A 397 -3.41 27.15 -19.56
C THR A 397 -3.04 25.67 -19.41
N ALA A 398 -3.36 24.86 -20.43
CA ALA A 398 -2.89 23.48 -20.47
C ALA A 398 -1.36 23.39 -20.52
N ASP A 399 -0.70 24.32 -21.24
CA ASP A 399 0.76 24.35 -21.36
C ASP A 399 1.42 24.61 -20.00
N ASP A 400 0.88 25.53 -19.21
CA ASP A 400 1.38 25.80 -17.85
C ASP A 400 1.38 24.53 -16.98
N ILE A 401 0.44 23.61 -17.18
CA ILE A 401 0.32 22.35 -16.45
C ILE A 401 1.29 21.28 -16.99
N THR A 402 1.54 21.28 -18.30
CA THR A 402 2.31 20.22 -18.99
C THR A 402 3.78 20.57 -19.23
N ASN A 403 4.15 21.84 -19.07
CA ASN A 403 5.52 22.31 -19.24
C ASN A 403 6.37 21.97 -18.01
N LEU A 404 7.05 20.82 -18.07
CA LEU A 404 7.87 20.32 -16.95
C LEU A 404 9.25 21.00 -16.82
N THR A 405 9.45 22.17 -17.41
CA THR A 405 10.72 22.90 -17.30
C THR A 405 10.95 23.38 -15.87
N VAL A 406 12.03 22.87 -15.25
CA VAL A 406 12.48 23.27 -13.91
C VAL A 406 13.99 23.44 -13.94
N GLU A 407 14.46 24.69 -13.84
CA GLU A 407 15.88 25.06 -13.88
C GLU A 407 16.59 24.73 -12.56
N LYS A 408 16.87 23.45 -12.36
CA LYS A 408 17.52 22.90 -11.17
C LYS A 408 18.43 21.74 -11.52
N PRO A 409 19.50 21.48 -10.74
CA PRO A 409 20.42 20.39 -11.04
C PRO A 409 19.86 19.01 -10.66
N ILE A 410 20.39 17.99 -11.33
CA ILE A 410 20.38 16.61 -10.82
C ILE A 410 21.64 16.46 -9.98
N THR A 411 21.55 15.99 -8.74
CA THR A 411 22.72 15.86 -7.86
C THR A 411 23.09 14.40 -7.62
N GLU A 412 24.36 14.12 -7.31
CA GLU A 412 24.75 12.76 -6.88
C GLU A 412 23.96 12.32 -5.63
N ASN A 413 23.70 13.24 -4.71
CA ASN A 413 22.88 12.97 -3.53
C ASN A 413 21.43 12.59 -3.92
N GLY A 414 20.82 13.28 -4.88
CA GLY A 414 19.50 12.94 -5.41
C GLY A 414 19.46 11.53 -6.00
N VAL A 415 20.49 11.15 -6.77
CA VAL A 415 20.65 9.77 -7.29
C VAL A 415 20.75 8.76 -6.15
N ARG A 416 21.60 9.01 -5.15
CA ARG A 416 21.77 8.12 -3.98
C ARG A 416 20.49 7.97 -3.17
N GLN A 417 19.77 9.07 -2.93
CA GLN A 417 18.50 9.08 -2.20
C GLN A 417 17.44 8.27 -2.95
N ASN A 418 17.29 8.46 -4.26
CA ASN A 418 16.33 7.69 -5.06
C ASN A 418 16.63 6.18 -5.03
N ILE A 419 17.89 5.79 -5.17
CA ILE A 419 18.30 4.37 -5.06
C ILE A 419 17.98 3.83 -3.66
N ASN A 420 18.36 4.57 -2.61
CA ASN A 420 18.16 4.15 -1.23
C ASN A 420 16.68 3.94 -0.90
N VAL A 421 15.82 4.89 -1.26
CA VAL A 421 14.38 4.83 -0.99
C VAL A 421 13.72 3.72 -1.80
N ALA A 422 14.02 3.62 -3.10
CA ALA A 422 13.44 2.58 -3.95
C ALA A 422 13.74 1.17 -3.42
N ILE A 423 14.96 0.92 -2.96
CA ILE A 423 15.36 -0.38 -2.39
C ILE A 423 14.68 -0.63 -1.05
N GLN A 424 14.80 0.32 -0.10
CA GLN A 424 14.28 0.12 1.26
C GLN A 424 12.76 0.00 1.27
N TYR A 425 12.05 0.89 0.57
CA TYR A 425 10.60 0.83 0.50
C TYR A 425 10.13 -0.49 -0.11
N THR A 426 10.73 -0.92 -1.22
CA THR A 426 10.39 -2.20 -1.86
C THR A 426 10.59 -3.37 -0.91
N TYR A 427 11.68 -3.39 -0.14
CA TYR A 427 11.92 -4.43 0.88
C TYR A 427 10.78 -4.50 1.89
N TYR A 428 10.38 -3.37 2.48
CA TYR A 428 9.28 -3.36 3.45
C TYR A 428 7.95 -3.77 2.80
N TRP A 429 7.69 -3.29 1.58
CA TRP A 429 6.46 -3.59 0.85
C TRP A 429 6.32 -5.09 0.55
N ILE A 430 7.37 -5.76 0.06
CA ILE A 430 7.32 -7.21 -0.19
C ILE A 430 7.21 -8.03 1.11
N THR A 431 7.62 -7.46 2.24
CA THR A 431 7.43 -8.06 3.58
C THR A 431 6.08 -7.70 4.21
N GLY A 432 5.18 -7.05 3.48
CA GLY A 432 3.80 -6.77 3.93
C GLY A 432 3.61 -5.41 4.60
N THR A 433 4.58 -4.49 4.54
CA THR A 433 4.46 -3.13 5.12
C THR A 433 4.48 -2.06 4.03
N GLY A 434 3.36 -1.37 3.83
CA GLY A 434 3.22 -0.33 2.80
C GLY A 434 3.41 1.12 3.29
N ALA A 435 3.38 1.36 4.60
CA ALA A 435 3.65 2.67 5.21
C ALA A 435 4.94 2.58 6.02
N VAL A 436 5.98 3.27 5.56
CA VAL A 436 7.36 3.04 6.03
C VAL A 436 7.99 4.34 6.48
N GLY A 437 8.42 4.39 7.75
CA GLY A 437 9.25 5.50 8.25
C GLY A 437 10.67 5.43 7.71
N LEU A 438 11.01 6.24 6.71
CA LEU A 438 12.37 6.37 6.16
C LEU A 438 12.82 7.83 6.28
N HIS A 439 14.01 8.05 6.86
CA HIS A 439 14.59 9.40 7.01
C HIS A 439 13.61 10.41 7.66
N ASN A 440 12.86 9.95 8.66
CA ASN A 440 11.83 10.71 9.40
C ASN A 440 10.63 11.17 8.55
N LEU A 441 10.44 10.57 7.37
CA LEU A 441 9.26 10.72 6.54
C LEU A 441 8.49 9.41 6.52
N MET A 442 7.16 9.51 6.54
CA MET A 442 6.27 8.38 6.31
C MET A 442 6.11 8.21 4.80
N GLU A 443 6.80 7.22 4.24
CA GLU A 443 6.81 6.95 2.81
C GLU A 443 5.75 5.89 2.46
N ASP A 444 5.15 6.06 1.28
CA ASP A 444 4.23 5.13 0.62
C ASP A 444 4.76 4.75 -0.78
N ALA A 445 3.96 4.02 -1.56
CA ALA A 445 4.41 3.50 -2.85
C ALA A 445 4.73 4.61 -3.85
N ALA A 446 4.04 5.75 -3.80
CA ALA A 446 4.31 6.90 -4.66
C ALA A 446 5.75 7.40 -4.52
N THR A 447 6.35 7.36 -3.32
CA THR A 447 7.76 7.76 -3.12
C THR A 447 8.72 6.80 -3.84
N ALA A 448 8.47 5.50 -3.80
CA ALA A 448 9.27 4.52 -4.54
C ALA A 448 9.09 4.67 -6.07
N GLU A 449 7.86 4.97 -6.49
CA GLU A 449 7.47 5.19 -7.89
C GLU A 449 8.18 6.39 -8.53
N ILE A 450 8.17 7.55 -7.87
CA ILE A 450 8.93 8.71 -8.36
C ILE A 450 10.43 8.44 -8.34
N SER A 451 10.94 7.79 -7.29
CA SER A 451 12.37 7.49 -7.15
C SER A 451 12.88 6.61 -8.31
N ARG A 452 12.18 5.52 -8.63
CA ARG A 452 12.56 4.64 -9.75
C ARG A 452 12.38 5.31 -11.11
N SER A 453 11.35 6.15 -11.27
CA SER A 453 11.04 6.81 -12.54
C SER A 453 12.03 7.91 -12.90
N GLN A 454 12.53 8.65 -11.91
CA GLN A 454 13.62 9.62 -12.12
C GLN A 454 14.92 8.92 -12.52
N LEU A 455 15.31 7.85 -11.81
CA LEU A 455 16.50 7.07 -12.18
C LEU A 455 16.40 6.54 -13.61
N TRP A 456 15.24 6.01 -13.99
CA TRP A 456 14.98 5.58 -15.37
C TRP A 456 15.14 6.73 -16.36
N GLN A 457 14.54 7.89 -16.08
CA GLN A 457 14.58 9.06 -16.96
C GLN A 457 16.03 9.54 -17.16
N TRP A 458 16.78 9.67 -16.06
CA TRP A 458 18.17 10.12 -16.09
C TRP A 458 19.10 9.15 -16.83
N ILE A 459 18.94 7.84 -16.63
CA ILE A 459 19.70 6.81 -17.36
C ILE A 459 19.36 6.83 -18.85
N ARG A 460 18.06 6.82 -19.20
CA ARG A 460 17.59 6.81 -20.60
C ARG A 460 18.13 7.99 -21.40
N TYR A 461 18.11 9.19 -20.80
CA TYR A 461 18.53 10.42 -21.45
C TYR A 461 20.00 10.76 -21.23
N ARG A 462 20.78 9.86 -20.60
CA ARG A 462 22.22 10.04 -20.34
C ARG A 462 22.50 11.37 -19.60
N CYS A 463 21.66 11.68 -18.63
CA CYS A 463 21.79 12.89 -17.81
C CYS A 463 23.09 12.84 -17.00
N ARG A 464 23.57 14.02 -16.59
CA ARG A 464 24.73 14.17 -15.72
C ARG A 464 24.32 14.82 -14.41
N THR A 465 25.03 14.49 -13.35
CA THR A 465 24.95 15.23 -12.10
C THR A 465 25.53 16.64 -12.28
N ASP A 466 25.26 17.52 -11.32
CA ASP A 466 25.91 18.83 -11.14
C ASP A 466 27.44 18.76 -11.13
N SER A 467 28.01 17.67 -10.61
CA SER A 467 29.44 17.37 -10.67
C SER A 467 29.94 16.79 -12.00
N GLY A 468 29.06 16.67 -13.01
CA GLY A 468 29.39 16.19 -14.36
C GLY A 468 29.40 14.66 -14.50
N VAL A 469 29.08 13.89 -13.47
CA VAL A 469 29.09 12.42 -13.49
C VAL A 469 27.92 11.91 -14.33
N LEU A 470 28.21 11.02 -15.29
CA LEU A 470 27.18 10.40 -16.13
C LEU A 470 26.33 9.42 -15.30
N ILE A 471 25.01 9.60 -15.33
CA ILE A 471 24.06 8.70 -14.69
C ILE A 471 23.80 7.53 -15.64
N ASN A 472 24.31 6.36 -15.30
CA ASN A 472 24.19 5.14 -16.08
C ASN A 472 24.04 3.91 -15.17
N GLU A 473 23.89 2.73 -15.77
CA GLU A 473 23.73 1.46 -15.04
C GLU A 473 24.93 1.15 -14.12
N ALA A 474 26.15 1.53 -14.52
CA ALA A 474 27.35 1.27 -13.72
C ALA A 474 27.34 2.08 -12.42
N LEU A 475 27.02 3.38 -12.50
CA LEU A 475 26.85 4.25 -11.33
C LEU A 475 25.73 3.73 -10.41
N TYR A 476 24.60 3.32 -11.00
CA TYR A 476 23.49 2.73 -10.26
C TYR A 476 23.92 1.49 -9.47
N ARG A 477 24.63 0.54 -10.11
CA ARG A 477 25.13 -0.68 -9.46
C ARG A 477 26.14 -0.36 -8.37
N GLN A 478 27.08 0.56 -8.62
CA GLN A 478 28.09 0.98 -7.66
C GLN A 478 27.44 1.54 -6.37
N ILE A 479 26.47 2.45 -6.53
CA ILE A 479 25.75 3.04 -5.39
C ILE A 479 24.91 1.97 -4.67
N SER A 480 24.21 1.11 -5.41
CA SER A 480 23.35 0.06 -4.82
C SER A 480 24.14 -0.91 -3.94
N ILE A 481 25.32 -1.36 -4.38
CA ILE A 481 26.20 -2.25 -3.59
C ILE A 481 26.63 -1.59 -2.27
N SER A 482 26.83 -0.26 -2.27
CA SER A 482 27.23 0.46 -1.06
C SER A 482 26.16 0.45 0.04
N PHE A 483 24.87 0.38 -0.35
CA PHE A 483 23.76 0.23 0.60
C PHE A 483 23.65 -1.21 1.12
N ASN A 484 23.87 -2.21 0.26
CA ASN A 484 23.84 -3.64 0.63
C ASN A 484 24.90 -4.02 1.67
N LYS A 485 26.04 -3.31 1.70
CA LYS A 485 27.08 -3.51 2.71
C LYS A 485 26.69 -2.99 4.10
N LYS A 486 25.69 -2.11 4.22
CA LYS A 486 25.39 -1.40 5.48
C LYS A 486 24.09 -1.76 6.18
N ARG A 487 23.13 -2.48 5.56
CA ARG A 487 21.94 -3.06 6.24
C ARG A 487 21.03 -3.77 5.20
N LEU A 488 20.35 -4.84 5.62
CA LEU A 488 19.03 -5.30 5.11
C LEU A 488 18.88 -6.32 3.95
N ILE A 489 19.85 -7.19 3.63
CA ILE A 489 19.59 -8.29 2.64
C ILE A 489 19.85 -9.71 3.16
N TYR A 490 20.45 -9.88 4.34
CA TYR A 490 20.97 -11.20 4.74
C TYR A 490 19.99 -12.15 5.43
N ASN A 491 18.84 -11.71 5.95
CA ASN A 491 18.06 -12.55 6.89
C ASN A 491 16.72 -13.10 6.38
N TYR A 492 16.20 -12.73 5.20
CA TYR A 492 14.80 -13.06 4.84
C TYR A 492 14.59 -13.86 3.54
N PHE A 493 15.62 -14.03 2.70
CA PHE A 493 15.46 -14.68 1.38
C PHE A 493 15.57 -16.22 1.40
N GLU A 494 15.64 -16.86 2.57
CA GLU A 494 15.51 -18.33 2.70
C GLU A 494 14.06 -18.83 2.47
N ILE A 495 13.03 -17.98 2.58
CA ILE A 495 11.64 -18.47 2.73
C ILE A 495 10.73 -18.26 1.49
N LYS A 496 10.98 -17.29 0.59
CA LYS A 496 10.06 -16.97 -0.54
C LYS A 496 10.65 -17.08 -1.96
N PHE A 497 11.62 -17.97 -2.16
CA PHE A 497 12.26 -18.21 -3.47
C PHE A 497 11.29 -18.74 -4.56
N VAL A 498 10.18 -19.40 -4.17
CA VAL A 498 9.24 -20.04 -5.11
C VAL A 498 8.29 -19.03 -5.78
N GLU A 499 7.68 -18.12 -5.01
CA GLU A 499 6.76 -17.09 -5.57
C GLU A 499 7.45 -16.12 -6.54
N LEU A 500 8.75 -15.87 -6.32
CA LEU A 500 9.57 -15.03 -7.19
C LEU A 500 9.82 -15.65 -8.57
N GLN A 501 9.76 -16.97 -8.71
CA GLN A 501 9.85 -17.65 -10.01
C GLN A 501 8.53 -17.57 -10.80
N GLU A 502 7.38 -17.51 -10.11
CA GLU A 502 6.07 -17.28 -10.74
C GLU A 502 5.99 -15.87 -11.36
N MET A 503 6.43 -14.83 -10.64
CA MET A 503 6.51 -13.46 -11.17
C MET A 503 7.40 -13.37 -12.42
N LYS A 504 8.50 -14.13 -12.45
CA LYS A 504 9.43 -14.18 -13.59
C LYS A 504 8.79 -14.74 -14.86
N LYS A 505 7.83 -15.68 -14.74
CA LYS A 505 7.11 -16.25 -15.89
C LYS A 505 6.10 -15.26 -16.48
N GLN A 506 5.42 -14.45 -15.66
CA GLN A 506 4.45 -13.45 -16.13
C GLN A 506 5.11 -12.19 -16.74
N LEU A 507 6.35 -11.87 -16.36
CA LEU A 507 7.04 -10.65 -16.79
C LEU A 507 7.63 -10.70 -18.22
N ASN A 508 7.70 -11.87 -18.86
CA ASN A 508 8.44 -12.10 -20.10
C ASN A 508 7.68 -11.82 -21.41
N GLN A 509 6.42 -11.38 -21.36
CA GLN A 509 5.71 -10.90 -22.54
C GLN A 509 5.41 -9.40 -22.39
N ASP A 510 5.67 -8.65 -23.47
CA ASP A 510 5.54 -7.21 -23.67
C ASP A 510 6.68 -6.27 -23.21
N GLN A 511 7.05 -5.43 -24.19
CA GLN A 511 8.16 -4.48 -24.33
C GLN A 511 8.52 -3.66 -23.08
N LEU A 512 9.82 -3.38 -22.97
CA LEU A 512 10.52 -2.46 -22.05
C LEU A 512 9.65 -1.30 -21.50
N GLN A 513 8.90 -1.58 -20.43
CA GLN A 513 8.24 -0.58 -19.60
C GLN A 513 9.19 -0.15 -18.45
N PRO A 514 9.13 1.11 -17.97
CA PRO A 514 9.96 1.64 -16.87
C PRO A 514 9.90 0.82 -15.57
N THR A 515 8.83 0.05 -15.37
CA THR A 515 8.58 -0.86 -14.24
C THR A 515 9.48 -2.10 -14.24
N LYS A 516 9.73 -2.72 -15.39
CA LYS A 516 10.24 -4.10 -15.42
C LYS A 516 11.75 -4.20 -15.18
N TRP A 517 12.53 -3.22 -15.64
CA TRP A 517 13.99 -3.34 -15.71
C TRP A 517 14.66 -3.21 -14.32
N LEU A 518 14.27 -2.23 -13.51
CA LEU A 518 14.89 -1.99 -12.20
C LEU A 518 14.57 -3.11 -11.20
N TYR A 519 13.32 -3.60 -11.18
CA TYR A 519 12.92 -4.76 -10.37
C TYR A 519 13.67 -6.03 -10.80
N LYS A 520 13.81 -6.27 -12.11
CA LYS A 520 14.56 -7.42 -12.65
C LYS A 520 16.03 -7.39 -12.26
N GLU A 521 16.71 -6.24 -12.32
CA GLU A 521 18.11 -6.09 -11.92
C GLU A 521 18.30 -6.22 -10.39
N LEU A 522 17.39 -5.65 -9.59
CA LEU A 522 17.33 -5.91 -8.15
C LEU A 522 17.16 -7.41 -7.85
N LEU A 523 16.23 -8.08 -8.52
CA LEU A 523 16.00 -9.53 -8.42
C LEU A 523 17.23 -10.36 -8.88
N MET A 524 17.94 -9.94 -9.93
CA MET A 524 19.13 -10.64 -10.45
C MET A 524 20.36 -10.48 -9.54
N LEU A 525 20.59 -9.29 -8.99
CA LEU A 525 21.67 -9.05 -8.02
C LEU A 525 21.43 -9.84 -6.71
N LEU A 526 20.17 -9.98 -6.29
CA LEU A 526 19.77 -10.76 -5.11
C LEU A 526 19.87 -12.29 -5.31
N THR A 527 19.69 -12.80 -6.54
CA THR A 527 19.71 -14.25 -6.82
C THR A 527 21.13 -14.81 -7.00
N LYS A 528 22.05 -14.06 -7.63
CA LYS A 528 23.39 -14.57 -7.96
C LYS A 528 24.29 -14.82 -6.73
N GLN A 529 24.13 -14.04 -5.67
CA GLN A 529 24.88 -14.19 -4.42
C GLN A 529 24.28 -15.27 -3.50
N SER A 530 22.96 -15.42 -3.53
CA SER A 530 22.21 -16.45 -2.78
C SER A 530 22.50 -17.86 -3.32
N LEU A 531 22.67 -18.01 -4.64
CA LEU A 531 23.01 -19.28 -5.29
C LEU A 531 24.36 -19.87 -4.83
N MET A 532 25.39 -19.04 -4.58
CA MET A 532 26.70 -19.49 -4.09
C MET A 532 26.69 -19.92 -2.61
N LYS A 533 25.76 -19.41 -1.79
CA LYS A 533 25.64 -19.80 -0.37
C LYS A 533 24.69 -20.99 -0.17
N LEU A 534 23.62 -21.09 -0.97
CA LEU A 534 22.69 -22.21 -0.93
C LEU A 534 23.36 -23.54 -1.32
N SER A 535 24.33 -23.54 -2.25
CA SER A 535 25.11 -24.75 -2.57
C SER A 535 25.90 -25.25 -1.37
N THR A 536 26.47 -24.34 -0.59
CA THR A 536 27.31 -24.64 0.58
C THR A 536 26.47 -25.09 1.78
N ILE A 537 25.35 -24.42 2.04
CA ILE A 537 24.41 -24.79 3.11
C ILE A 537 23.70 -26.11 2.79
N SER A 538 23.31 -26.34 1.52
CA SER A 538 22.72 -27.61 1.08
C SER A 538 23.69 -28.79 1.24
N GLN A 539 24.99 -28.59 0.98
CA GLN A 539 26.02 -29.60 1.25
C GLN A 539 26.17 -29.87 2.76
N GLN A 540 26.18 -28.83 3.60
CA GLN A 540 26.27 -29.00 5.05
C GLN A 540 25.04 -29.68 5.66
N LEU A 541 23.83 -29.32 5.22
CA LEU A 541 22.59 -29.95 5.67
C LEU A 541 22.48 -31.41 5.22
N LYS A 542 22.89 -31.75 3.98
CA LYS A 542 22.98 -33.14 3.53
C LYS A 542 23.96 -33.96 4.36
N HIS A 543 25.08 -33.35 4.76
CA HIS A 543 26.07 -34.01 5.61
C HIS A 543 25.55 -34.25 7.04
N ILE A 544 24.81 -33.30 7.61
CA ILE A 544 24.19 -33.43 8.94
C ILE A 544 23.05 -34.46 8.90
N GLN A 545 22.20 -34.43 7.87
CA GLN A 545 21.12 -35.41 7.68
C GLN A 545 21.67 -36.83 7.52
N PHE A 546 22.77 -37.00 6.78
CA PHE A 546 23.46 -38.29 6.65
C PHE A 546 24.00 -38.80 8.00
N GLN A 547 24.60 -37.93 8.82
CA GLN A 547 25.10 -38.30 10.15
C GLN A 547 23.97 -38.67 11.12
N ILE A 548 22.87 -37.92 11.12
CA ILE A 548 21.69 -38.22 11.96
C ILE A 548 21.08 -39.57 11.55
N THR A 549 21.00 -39.86 10.26
CA THR A 549 20.42 -41.11 9.75
C THR A 549 21.29 -42.33 10.12
N GLN A 550 22.60 -42.23 9.98
CA GLN A 550 23.55 -43.28 10.38
C GLN A 550 23.51 -43.57 11.88
N MET A 551 23.44 -42.52 12.71
CA MET A 551 23.42 -42.68 14.16
C MET A 551 22.08 -43.21 14.67
N SER A 552 20.97 -42.80 14.05
CA SER A 552 19.64 -43.34 14.34
C SER A 552 19.54 -44.83 14.02
N LEU A 553 20.16 -45.26 12.91
CA LEU A 553 20.22 -46.67 12.51
C LEU A 553 21.04 -47.50 13.50
N MET A 554 22.20 -46.99 13.95
CA MET A 554 23.03 -47.65 14.96
C MET A 554 22.29 -47.82 16.31
N LEU A 555 21.57 -46.78 16.74
CA LEU A 555 20.81 -46.81 17.99
C LEU A 555 19.61 -47.76 17.93
N LEU A 556 18.92 -47.84 16.79
CA LEU A 556 17.85 -48.81 16.54
C LEU A 556 18.36 -50.26 16.62
N LEU A 557 19.53 -50.53 16.02
CA LEU A 557 20.16 -51.86 16.08
C LEU A 557 20.60 -52.25 17.50
N ASP A 558 21.08 -51.30 18.31
CA ASP A 558 21.44 -51.56 19.71
C ASP A 558 20.19 -51.80 20.60
N PHE A 559 19.11 -51.06 20.31
CA PHE A 559 17.82 -51.23 20.98
C PHE A 559 17.18 -52.58 20.65
N GLU A 560 17.21 -53.00 19.38
CA GLU A 560 16.72 -54.30 18.93
C GLU A 560 17.53 -55.45 19.55
N LYS A 561 18.87 -55.33 19.65
CA LYS A 561 19.71 -56.30 20.37
C LYS A 561 19.32 -56.45 21.84
N LYS A 562 19.08 -55.33 22.54
CA LYS A 562 18.68 -55.36 23.96
C LYS A 562 17.29 -55.94 24.16
N ILE A 563 16.33 -55.64 23.27
CA ILE A 563 15.00 -56.26 23.28
C ILE A 563 15.10 -57.77 23.04
N ASN A 564 15.94 -58.22 22.12
CA ASN A 564 16.13 -59.64 21.84
C ASN A 564 16.81 -60.38 23.01
N GLN A 565 17.80 -59.77 23.66
CA GLN A 565 18.42 -60.32 24.88
C GLN A 565 17.41 -60.41 26.04
N LEU A 566 16.58 -59.39 26.24
CA LEU A 566 15.52 -59.40 27.24
C LEU A 566 14.45 -60.45 26.90
N SER A 567 14.03 -60.55 25.64
CA SER A 567 13.06 -61.57 25.18
C SER A 567 13.55 -63.00 25.42
N GLN A 568 14.85 -63.26 25.31
CA GLN A 568 15.45 -64.56 25.64
C GLN A 568 15.44 -64.84 27.15
N TYR A 569 15.66 -63.81 27.98
CA TYR A 569 15.62 -63.92 29.44
C TYR A 569 14.21 -64.19 30.00
N PHE A 570 13.15 -63.79 29.28
CA PHE A 570 11.75 -63.87 29.75
C PHE A 570 10.94 -65.09 29.22
N LYS A 571 11.57 -66.06 28.54
CA LYS A 571 10.88 -67.27 28.05
C LYS A 571 10.51 -68.32 29.12
N THR A 572 10.83 -68.10 30.40
CA THR A 572 10.52 -69.05 31.49
C THR A 572 9.88 -68.38 32.70
N GLN A 573 8.55 -68.55 32.80
CA GLN A 573 7.64 -68.34 33.93
C GLN A 573 7.47 -66.91 34.49
N MET A 574 6.27 -66.36 34.31
CA MET A 574 5.86 -65.06 34.87
C MET A 574 4.76 -65.16 35.93
N THR A 575 5.01 -64.50 37.06
CA THR A 575 3.99 -63.94 37.97
C THR A 575 3.96 -62.41 37.82
N PHE A 576 2.83 -61.79 38.14
CA PHE A 576 2.48 -60.37 37.93
C PHE A 576 3.55 -59.36 38.39
N TYR A 577 4.34 -59.69 39.42
CA TYR A 577 5.42 -58.86 39.93
C TYR A 577 6.59 -58.68 38.95
N LYS A 578 6.92 -59.71 38.16
CA LYS A 578 8.01 -59.63 37.16
C LYS A 578 7.63 -58.78 35.95
N TYR A 579 6.34 -58.70 35.60
CA TYR A 579 5.83 -57.84 34.51
C TYR A 579 5.95 -56.35 34.85
N LYS A 580 5.75 -55.99 36.14
CA LYS A 580 5.93 -54.62 36.62
C LYS A 580 7.40 -54.16 36.56
N ILE A 581 8.33 -55.04 36.92
CA ILE A 581 9.78 -54.78 36.82
C ILE A 581 10.19 -54.64 35.34
N PHE A 582 9.64 -55.47 34.45
CA PHE A 582 9.87 -55.38 33.01
C PHE A 582 9.40 -54.03 32.42
N LEU A 583 8.20 -53.57 32.78
CA LEU A 583 7.71 -52.25 32.36
C LEU A 583 8.53 -51.09 32.94
N GLN A 584 9.04 -51.22 34.17
CA GLN A 584 9.93 -50.22 34.77
C GLN A 584 11.29 -50.16 34.07
N GLN A 585 11.86 -51.30 33.66
CA GLN A 585 13.12 -51.33 32.92
C GLN A 585 12.95 -50.81 31.49
N ILE A 586 11.86 -51.15 30.80
CA ILE A 586 11.53 -50.55 29.49
C ILE A 586 11.33 -49.04 29.62
N SER A 587 10.60 -48.59 30.64
CA SER A 587 10.41 -47.16 30.93
C SER A 587 11.73 -46.46 31.20
N PHE A 588 12.62 -47.05 31.99
CA PHE A 588 13.96 -46.50 32.27
C PHE A 588 14.83 -46.39 31.01
N ILE A 589 14.81 -47.42 30.15
CA ILE A 589 15.56 -47.40 28.88
C ILE A 589 14.97 -46.35 27.94
N LEU A 590 13.65 -46.24 27.82
CA LEU A 590 12.97 -45.19 27.05
C LEU A 590 13.27 -43.80 27.59
N HIS A 591 13.32 -43.63 28.91
CA HIS A 591 13.62 -42.35 29.54
C HIS A 591 15.08 -41.94 29.30
N THR A 592 16.00 -42.90 29.37
CA THR A 592 17.42 -42.68 29.04
C THR A 592 17.60 -42.36 27.55
N TYR A 593 16.86 -43.04 26.67
CA TYR A 593 16.81 -42.77 25.23
C TYR A 593 16.32 -41.35 24.94
N LEU A 594 15.20 -40.94 25.55
CA LEU A 594 14.63 -39.60 25.36
C LEU A 594 15.54 -38.50 25.94
N ASN A 595 16.21 -38.75 27.06
CA ASN A 595 17.13 -37.76 27.65
C ASN A 595 18.42 -37.60 26.84
N ASN A 596 18.99 -38.69 26.30
CA ASN A 596 20.17 -38.60 25.44
C ASN A 596 19.83 -37.93 24.10
N LEU A 597 18.67 -38.25 23.52
CA LEU A 597 18.16 -37.58 22.32
C LEU A 597 17.90 -36.10 22.59
N SER A 598 17.27 -35.76 23.71
CA SER A 598 17.00 -34.38 24.13
C SER A 598 18.28 -33.59 24.38
N THR A 599 19.28 -34.17 25.03
CA THR A 599 20.56 -33.51 25.32
C THR A 599 21.38 -33.28 24.05
N TYR A 600 21.39 -34.25 23.14
CA TYR A 600 22.08 -34.11 21.86
C TYR A 600 21.38 -33.13 20.92
N LEU A 601 20.04 -33.16 20.89
CA LEU A 601 19.22 -32.15 20.23
C LEU A 601 19.54 -30.78 20.81
N HIS A 602 19.54 -30.61 22.13
CA HIS A 602 19.86 -29.36 22.80
C HIS A 602 21.26 -28.81 22.46
N ASN A 603 22.26 -29.68 22.39
CA ASN A 603 23.63 -29.29 22.00
C ASN A 603 23.77 -28.98 20.49
N SER A 604 23.02 -29.69 19.64
CA SER A 604 22.95 -29.42 18.19
C SER A 604 22.18 -28.13 17.90
N ILE A 605 21.18 -27.84 18.72
CA ILE A 605 20.38 -26.61 18.78
C ILE A 605 21.25 -25.41 19.16
N LEU A 606 22.18 -25.56 20.11
CA LEU A 606 23.11 -24.51 20.52
C LEU A 606 24.11 -24.13 19.42
N LEU A 607 24.38 -25.04 18.48
CA LEU A 607 25.23 -24.80 17.30
C LEU A 607 24.48 -24.14 16.13
N LEU A 608 23.15 -24.16 16.14
CA LEU A 608 22.31 -23.54 15.11
C LEU A 608 21.86 -22.15 15.59
N LYS A 609 22.18 -21.10 14.83
CA LYS A 609 21.72 -19.74 15.17
C LYS A 609 20.18 -19.70 15.18
N TYR A 610 19.65 -18.87 16.08
CA TYR A 610 18.25 -18.75 16.52
C TYR A 610 17.16 -18.91 15.44
N ASP A 611 17.43 -18.53 14.19
CA ASP A 611 16.47 -18.57 13.08
C ASP A 611 16.24 -19.99 12.52
N GLN A 612 17.17 -20.93 12.73
CA GLN A 612 17.01 -22.34 12.31
C GLN A 612 16.26 -23.19 13.34
N PHE A 613 15.98 -22.62 14.52
CA PHE A 613 15.34 -23.30 15.64
C PHE A 613 13.83 -23.47 15.44
N GLN A 614 13.15 -22.51 14.78
CA GLN A 614 11.69 -22.54 14.64
C GLN A 614 11.18 -23.61 13.67
N ILE A 615 11.89 -23.86 12.56
CA ILE A 615 11.52 -24.88 11.57
C ILE A 615 11.69 -26.28 12.16
N PHE A 616 12.74 -26.46 12.95
CA PHE A 616 13.04 -27.73 13.61
C PHE A 616 12.04 -28.04 14.74
N PHE A 617 11.59 -27.03 15.49
CA PHE A 617 10.59 -27.17 16.54
C PHE A 617 9.20 -27.58 15.99
N SER A 618 8.82 -27.07 14.82
CA SER A 618 7.57 -27.46 14.15
C SER A 618 7.56 -28.91 13.63
N GLN A 619 8.73 -29.48 13.33
CA GLN A 619 8.84 -30.87 12.87
C GLN A 619 8.91 -31.86 14.04
N ILE A 620 9.47 -31.46 15.18
CA ILE A 620 9.46 -32.28 16.42
C ILE A 620 8.05 -32.37 17.02
N LEU A 621 7.25 -31.30 16.95
CA LEU A 621 5.84 -31.32 17.36
C LEU A 621 4.93 -32.15 16.46
N PHE A 622 5.39 -32.50 15.25
CA PHE A 622 4.69 -33.39 14.33
C PHE A 622 5.05 -34.87 14.53
N ILE A 623 6.21 -35.15 15.14
CA ILE A 623 6.72 -36.51 15.41
C ILE A 623 6.34 -36.99 16.83
N LYS A 624 6.18 -36.07 17.79
CA LYS A 624 5.74 -36.35 19.16
C LYS A 624 4.23 -36.52 19.22
#